data_AF-A0A2H3CS79-F1
#
_entry.id   AF-A0A2H3CS79-F1
#
_cell.length_a   1.000
_cell.length_b   1.000
_cell.length_c   1.000
_cell.angle_alpha   90.00
_cell.angle_beta   90.00
_cell.angle_gamma   90.00
#
_symmetry.space_group_name_H-M   'P 1'
#
loop_
_entity.id
_entity.type
_entity.pdbx_description
1 polymer ?
#
loop_
_entity_poly.entity_id
_entity_poly.type
_entity_poly.pdbx_seq_one_letter_code
_entity_poly.pdbx_strand_id
1 'polypeptide(L)'
;MGIKRKIGHVDTDRSKEDRNHRYRYRQAKLSAYTETGQAELSIEVPLQRSYTGGRHDIIPCSLADTPCATLGVWGLLNGLNVTLGTSRTSRELHTILEDFIERNYDFGTAYAFLRPVWDTENPSNIQDELRRCEGKDREHRQKALVGNRIVDPLLRPRRVWDLCSNRVVPYWIAYKMATPISHAWVDEKDRVDVLTPINAKEWPVPIPKDADLNLIRIEMLNLGVEYTWLDVLCLRQKEEGGPREDLRVEEWKLDVPTIGGVYKQSEYHWQAEKVVVIYLNGLGRPFMLKDGDLDSNRNWFRRAWTLQEVRSHCIFAGDTPDGPMHAQQINGRNYKTALLTRFHRELKSVQATKRPPFDVLADMQKRVSTNPVDRVAGLAFPLQSHVIPAYHESESLEDAWTALVNTMAPRMRAPFLLVYPGVGLGCKKWRPTWDQVMKQPLPEDLFILSACVQHDNETDEDWFDGYCIEKGHVRIFDAGLAEGRDRCGELAVEAADGNAHTFKIRVTHRFLIPEDMYTLLVNNLYCPRWAVGRRLPDQRFEKVSVIMMDDLDDEERQKLKDLLPAAKSRHVLV
;
A
#
# COMPACT_ATOMS: atom_id res chain seq x y z
N MET A 1 -20.55 52.98 -47.70
CA MET A 1 -20.40 52.04 -48.84
C MET A 1 -18.91 51.85 -49.08
N GLY A 2 -18.29 50.68 -49.11
CA GLY A 2 -18.70 49.30 -48.93
C GLY A 2 -17.45 48.42 -48.98
N ILE A 3 -17.51 47.29 -48.27
CA ILE A 3 -16.91 45.99 -48.61
C ILE A 3 -15.39 45.92 -48.85
N LYS A 4 -14.69 45.21 -47.95
CA LYS A 4 -13.81 44.09 -48.34
C LYS A 4 -13.59 43.10 -47.19
N ARG A 5 -13.71 41.82 -47.56
CA ARG A 5 -13.58 40.60 -46.77
C ARG A 5 -12.24 40.49 -46.01
N LYS A 6 -12.27 39.91 -44.82
CA LYS A 6 -11.18 39.07 -44.32
C LYS A 6 -11.71 37.68 -43.98
N ILE A 7 -11.03 36.70 -44.56
CA ILE A 7 -11.12 35.27 -44.31
C ILE A 7 -10.57 35.03 -42.89
N GLY A 8 -11.34 34.33 -42.05
CA GLY A 8 -10.91 33.84 -40.75
C GLY A 8 -10.86 32.32 -40.80
N HIS A 9 -9.66 31.80 -40.55
CA HIS A 9 -9.33 30.39 -40.49
C HIS A 9 -9.83 29.80 -39.16
N VAL A 10 -10.18 28.52 -39.24
CA VAL A 10 -10.59 27.56 -38.21
C VAL A 10 -9.82 27.68 -36.90
N ASP A 11 -10.55 27.78 -35.78
CA ASP A 11 -10.12 27.31 -34.47
C ASP A 11 -11.08 26.21 -34.01
N THR A 12 -10.62 24.97 -34.14
CA THR A 12 -11.19 23.76 -33.56
C THR A 12 -10.75 23.65 -32.12
N ASP A 13 -11.50 24.23 -31.18
CA ASP A 13 -11.55 23.73 -29.81
C ASP A 13 -12.70 24.38 -29.04
N ARG A 14 -13.86 23.72 -28.99
CA ARG A 14 -14.99 23.95 -28.06
C ARG A 14 -16.16 23.07 -28.43
N SER A 15 -16.14 21.81 -28.03
CA SER A 15 -17.36 20.99 -27.91
C SER A 15 -17.14 19.75 -27.05
N LYS A 16 -16.76 19.93 -25.78
CA LYS A 16 -16.87 18.85 -24.78
C LYS A 16 -17.54 19.24 -23.46
N GLU A 17 -17.95 20.49 -23.27
CA GLU A 17 -18.53 20.94 -21.99
C GLU A 17 -20.05 21.17 -21.97
N ASP A 18 -20.77 20.95 -23.07
CA ASP A 18 -22.20 21.31 -23.14
C ASP A 18 -23.14 20.13 -23.47
N ARG A 19 -22.97 19.02 -22.74
CA ARG A 19 -23.96 17.92 -22.70
C ARG A 19 -24.58 17.78 -21.32
N ASN A 20 -25.19 18.86 -20.85
CA ASN A 20 -26.11 18.83 -19.71
C ASN A 20 -27.55 18.90 -20.25
N HIS A 21 -28.03 17.77 -20.81
CA HIS A 21 -29.44 17.63 -21.18
C HIS A 21 -30.27 17.27 -19.95
N ARG A 22 -31.32 18.06 -19.71
CA ARG A 22 -32.30 17.88 -18.65
C ARG A 22 -33.07 16.57 -18.86
N TYR A 23 -32.71 15.52 -18.14
CA TYR A 23 -33.56 14.37 -17.91
C TYR A 23 -34.25 14.50 -16.55
N ARG A 24 -35.52 14.09 -16.45
CA ARG A 24 -36.26 13.99 -15.18
C ARG A 24 -35.61 12.87 -14.36
N TYR A 25 -34.66 13.27 -13.55
CA TYR A 25 -33.80 12.46 -12.71
C TYR A 25 -34.57 11.74 -11.59
N ARG A 26 -34.77 10.43 -11.74
CA ARG A 26 -35.41 9.56 -10.73
C ARG A 26 -34.36 9.26 -9.64
N GLN A 27 -34.39 9.96 -8.50
CA GLN A 27 -33.41 9.75 -7.41
C GLN A 27 -33.34 8.26 -7.03
N ALA A 28 -32.14 7.66 -7.09
CA ALA A 28 -31.98 6.32 -6.57
C ALA A 28 -32.11 6.38 -5.04
N LYS A 29 -33.02 5.58 -4.49
CA LYS A 29 -33.25 5.47 -3.06
C LYS A 29 -32.97 4.03 -2.64
N LEU A 30 -31.92 3.84 -1.84
CA LEU A 30 -31.68 2.60 -1.13
C LEU A 30 -31.97 2.82 0.35
N SER A 31 -32.51 1.82 1.03
CA SER A 31 -32.56 1.83 2.49
C SER A 31 -32.16 0.49 3.07
N ALA A 32 -31.72 0.51 4.33
CA ALA A 32 -31.47 -0.69 5.11
C ALA A 32 -32.68 -1.65 5.05
N TYR A 33 -33.89 -1.11 5.13
CA TYR A 33 -35.10 -1.94 5.06
C TYR A 33 -35.26 -2.65 3.71
N THR A 34 -35.09 -1.95 2.59
CA THR A 34 -35.26 -2.58 1.27
C THR A 34 -34.12 -3.51 0.91
N GLU A 35 -32.91 -3.25 1.41
CA GLU A 35 -31.71 -4.01 1.05
C GLU A 35 -31.43 -5.18 2.00
N THR A 36 -31.81 -5.08 3.29
CA THR A 36 -31.50 -6.10 4.33
C THR A 36 -32.72 -6.52 5.16
N GLY A 37 -33.86 -5.84 5.02
CA GLY A 37 -35.05 -6.06 5.86
C GLY A 37 -34.97 -5.42 7.25
N GLN A 38 -33.86 -4.79 7.61
CA GLN A 38 -33.67 -4.16 8.93
C GLN A 38 -34.30 -2.76 8.98
N ALA A 39 -34.87 -2.39 10.13
CA ALA A 39 -35.43 -1.07 10.31
C ALA A 39 -34.31 -0.01 10.32
N GLU A 40 -34.49 1.11 9.61
CA GLU A 40 -33.47 2.17 9.54
C GLU A 40 -33.07 2.70 10.93
N LEU A 41 -34.03 2.81 11.85
CA LEU A 41 -33.80 3.30 13.20
C LEU A 41 -33.04 2.32 14.11
N SER A 42 -32.98 1.02 13.76
CA SER A 42 -32.16 0.05 14.51
C SER A 42 -30.70 0.06 14.09
N ILE A 43 -30.35 0.75 13.00
CA ILE A 43 -28.96 0.89 12.55
C ILE A 43 -28.33 2.07 13.29
N GLU A 44 -27.30 1.79 14.08
CA GLU A 44 -26.61 2.81 14.89
C GLU A 44 -25.91 3.86 14.01
N VAL A 45 -25.25 3.43 12.93
CA VAL A 45 -24.50 4.28 12.01
C VAL A 45 -25.46 5.01 11.07
N PRO A 46 -25.60 6.35 11.14
CA PRO A 46 -26.58 7.08 10.33
C PRO A 46 -26.37 6.93 8.82
N LEU A 47 -25.11 6.90 8.37
CA LEU A 47 -24.76 6.77 6.96
C LEU A 47 -25.05 5.37 6.38
N GLN A 48 -25.35 4.37 7.20
CA GLN A 48 -25.75 3.03 6.74
C GLN A 48 -27.27 2.89 6.58
N ARG A 49 -28.08 3.86 7.04
CA ARG A 49 -29.54 3.75 7.11
C ARG A 49 -30.21 3.82 5.76
N SER A 50 -29.87 4.82 4.97
CA SER A 50 -30.43 5.03 3.64
C SER A 50 -29.54 5.92 2.80
N TYR A 51 -29.67 5.77 1.49
CA TYR A 51 -29.05 6.62 0.49
C TYR A 51 -30.15 7.32 -0.29
N THR A 52 -30.12 8.65 -0.33
CA THR A 52 -31.04 9.49 -1.09
C THR A 52 -30.30 10.40 -2.06
N GLY A 53 -29.14 9.97 -2.54
CA GLY A 53 -28.30 10.80 -3.40
C GLY A 53 -28.85 10.95 -4.81
N GLY A 54 -28.32 11.96 -5.51
CA GLY A 54 -28.70 12.29 -6.89
C GLY A 54 -28.09 11.41 -7.97
N ARG A 55 -27.48 10.26 -7.64
CA ARG A 55 -27.06 9.30 -8.68
C ARG A 55 -28.26 8.48 -9.12
N HIS A 56 -28.37 8.25 -10.42
CA HIS A 56 -29.51 7.55 -11.03
C HIS A 56 -29.15 6.15 -11.51
N ASP A 57 -27.85 5.84 -11.50
CA ASP A 57 -27.27 4.63 -12.05
C ASP A 57 -27.07 3.53 -10.98
N ILE A 58 -27.73 3.66 -9.81
CA ILE A 58 -27.61 2.70 -8.71
C ILE A 58 -28.84 1.78 -8.72
N ILE A 59 -28.60 0.46 -8.74
CA ILE A 59 -29.67 -0.55 -8.72
C ILE A 59 -29.82 -1.19 -7.33
N PRO A 60 -31.06 -1.54 -6.90
CA PRO A 60 -31.25 -2.25 -5.62
C PRO A 60 -30.69 -3.68 -5.69
N CYS A 61 -30.34 -4.27 -4.54
CA CYS A 61 -29.80 -5.64 -4.49
C CYS A 61 -30.75 -6.67 -5.11
N SER A 62 -32.06 -6.53 -4.90
CA SER A 62 -33.09 -7.40 -5.47
C SER A 62 -33.09 -7.44 -7.00
N LEU A 63 -32.84 -6.29 -7.66
CA LEU A 63 -32.68 -6.24 -9.10
C LEU A 63 -31.33 -6.82 -9.52
N ALA A 64 -30.24 -6.44 -8.84
CA ALA A 64 -28.90 -6.94 -9.13
C ALA A 64 -28.83 -8.48 -9.11
N ASP A 65 -29.49 -9.09 -8.13
CA ASP A 65 -29.51 -10.54 -7.89
C ASP A 65 -30.46 -11.30 -8.82
N THR A 66 -31.23 -10.60 -9.66
CA THR A 66 -32.15 -11.25 -10.60
C THR A 66 -31.36 -11.92 -11.74
N PRO A 67 -31.48 -13.24 -11.95
CA PRO A 67 -30.82 -13.92 -13.07
C PRO A 67 -31.25 -13.34 -14.43
N CYS A 68 -30.30 -13.16 -15.35
CA CYS A 68 -30.58 -12.67 -16.70
C CYS A 68 -31.59 -13.54 -17.43
N ALA A 69 -31.50 -14.86 -17.25
CA ALA A 69 -32.42 -15.83 -17.84
C ALA A 69 -33.89 -15.60 -17.45
N THR A 70 -34.15 -15.14 -16.23
CA THR A 70 -35.52 -14.85 -15.74
C THR A 70 -36.12 -13.64 -16.43
N LEU A 71 -35.31 -12.65 -16.78
CA LEU A 71 -35.74 -11.43 -17.45
C LEU A 71 -35.89 -11.64 -18.97
N GLY A 72 -35.10 -12.54 -19.54
CA GLY A 72 -34.95 -12.68 -20.99
C GLY A 72 -34.34 -11.42 -21.63
N VAL A 73 -34.08 -11.50 -22.94
CA VAL A 73 -33.44 -10.40 -23.69
C VAL A 73 -34.22 -9.09 -23.57
N TRP A 74 -35.55 -9.16 -23.71
CA TRP A 74 -36.42 -7.99 -23.61
C TRP A 74 -36.44 -7.38 -22.20
N GLY A 75 -36.51 -8.20 -21.16
CA GLY A 75 -36.49 -7.72 -19.77
C GLY A 75 -35.15 -7.08 -19.42
N LEU A 76 -34.04 -7.66 -19.87
CA LEU A 76 -32.70 -7.08 -19.73
C LEU A 76 -32.58 -5.73 -20.43
N LEU A 77 -32.93 -5.67 -21.71
CA LEU A 77 -32.84 -4.44 -22.51
C LEU A 77 -33.68 -3.33 -21.87
N ASN A 78 -34.91 -3.65 -21.48
CA ASN A 78 -35.79 -2.69 -20.82
C ASN A 78 -35.22 -2.25 -19.46
N GLY A 79 -34.70 -3.18 -18.65
CA GLY A 79 -34.07 -2.87 -17.37
C GLY A 79 -32.87 -1.92 -17.53
N LEU A 80 -31.97 -2.19 -18.50
CA LEU A 80 -30.82 -1.35 -18.79
C LEU A 80 -31.25 0.05 -19.27
N ASN A 81 -32.20 0.11 -20.21
CA ASN A 81 -32.75 1.37 -20.70
C ASN A 81 -33.38 2.21 -19.58
N VAL A 82 -34.17 1.59 -18.70
CA VAL A 82 -34.83 2.27 -17.58
C VAL A 82 -33.80 2.80 -16.59
N THR A 83 -32.81 1.98 -16.19
CA THR A 83 -31.79 2.37 -15.21
C THR A 83 -30.87 3.47 -15.76
N LEU A 84 -30.47 3.37 -17.02
CA LEU A 84 -29.56 4.33 -17.66
C LEU A 84 -30.27 5.53 -18.28
N GLY A 85 -31.61 5.58 -18.24
CA GLY A 85 -32.40 6.68 -18.81
C GLY A 85 -32.33 6.76 -20.34
N THR A 86 -32.18 5.62 -21.01
CA THR A 86 -32.05 5.51 -22.47
C THR A 86 -33.23 4.75 -23.09
N SER A 87 -33.26 4.66 -24.42
CA SER A 87 -34.29 3.92 -25.18
C SER A 87 -33.66 3.16 -26.35
N ARG A 88 -32.50 2.55 -26.11
CA ARG A 88 -31.73 1.83 -27.14
C ARG A 88 -32.46 0.56 -27.55
N THR A 89 -32.44 0.27 -28.85
CA THR A 89 -32.88 -1.01 -29.41
C THR A 89 -32.10 -1.29 -30.69
N SER A 90 -31.62 -2.52 -30.85
CA SER A 90 -30.97 -3.01 -32.08
C SER A 90 -30.85 -4.54 -32.01
N ARG A 91 -30.71 -5.20 -33.16
CA ARG A 91 -30.51 -6.65 -33.23
C ARG A 91 -29.19 -7.07 -32.58
N GLU A 92 -28.17 -6.25 -32.73
CA GLU A 92 -26.83 -6.47 -32.19
C GLU A 92 -26.85 -6.44 -30.66
N LEU A 93 -27.61 -5.52 -30.04
CA LEU A 93 -27.83 -5.52 -28.59
C LEU A 93 -28.52 -6.80 -28.12
N HIS A 94 -29.47 -7.34 -28.88
CA HIS A 94 -30.12 -8.59 -28.52
C HIS A 94 -29.12 -9.74 -28.46
N THR A 95 -28.27 -9.89 -29.48
CA THR A 95 -27.22 -10.92 -29.51
C THR A 95 -26.23 -10.75 -28.35
N ILE A 96 -25.90 -9.52 -27.97
CA ILE A 96 -25.06 -9.27 -26.79
C ILE A 96 -25.75 -9.76 -25.53
N LEU A 97 -27.02 -9.40 -25.32
CA LEU A 97 -27.77 -9.78 -24.13
C LEU A 97 -28.03 -11.29 -24.06
N GLU A 98 -28.15 -11.97 -25.19
CA GLU A 98 -28.22 -13.44 -25.28
C GLU A 98 -26.95 -14.08 -24.70
N ASP A 99 -25.74 -13.59 -25.04
CA ASP A 99 -24.48 -14.10 -24.46
C ASP A 99 -24.43 -13.94 -22.93
N PHE A 100 -24.97 -12.84 -22.38
CA PHE A 100 -25.07 -12.68 -20.91
C PHE A 100 -26.03 -13.68 -20.26
N ILE A 101 -27.11 -14.07 -20.96
CA ILE A 101 -28.04 -15.10 -20.50
C ILE A 101 -27.37 -16.48 -20.56
N GLU A 102 -26.71 -16.81 -21.67
CA GLU A 102 -26.03 -18.09 -21.87
C GLU A 102 -24.90 -18.33 -20.85
N ARG A 103 -24.22 -17.25 -20.43
CA ARG A 103 -23.21 -17.28 -19.36
C ARG A 103 -23.78 -17.39 -17.95
N ASN A 104 -25.11 -17.45 -17.82
CA ASN A 104 -25.82 -17.53 -16.53
C ASN A 104 -25.48 -16.36 -15.59
N TYR A 105 -25.30 -15.16 -16.15
CA TYR A 105 -25.09 -13.97 -15.35
C TYR A 105 -26.40 -13.47 -14.71
N ASP A 106 -26.25 -12.66 -13.67
CA ASP A 106 -27.32 -11.86 -13.10
C ASP A 106 -27.35 -10.45 -13.68
N PHE A 107 -28.44 -9.73 -13.43
CA PHE A 107 -28.63 -8.37 -13.95
C PHE A 107 -27.55 -7.43 -13.45
N GLY A 108 -27.10 -7.57 -12.19
CA GLY A 108 -26.03 -6.74 -11.63
C GLY A 108 -24.74 -6.88 -12.42
N THR A 109 -24.36 -8.10 -12.76
CA THR A 109 -23.16 -8.40 -13.57
C THR A 109 -23.33 -7.84 -14.98
N ALA A 110 -24.46 -8.12 -15.65
CA ALA A 110 -24.74 -7.56 -16.98
C ALA A 110 -24.69 -6.02 -16.98
N TYR A 111 -25.30 -5.40 -15.98
CA TYR A 111 -25.31 -3.97 -15.79
C TYR A 111 -23.90 -3.41 -15.58
N ALA A 112 -23.08 -4.04 -14.76
CA ALA A 112 -21.73 -3.58 -14.48
C ALA A 112 -20.84 -3.57 -15.73
N PHE A 113 -20.92 -4.62 -16.57
CA PHE A 113 -20.15 -4.69 -17.82
C PHE A 113 -20.69 -3.75 -18.90
N LEU A 114 -22.01 -3.59 -19.00
CA LEU A 114 -22.64 -2.84 -20.09
C LEU A 114 -22.75 -1.35 -19.83
N ARG A 115 -23.05 -0.89 -18.59
CA ARG A 115 -23.10 0.53 -18.19
C ARG A 115 -21.92 1.35 -18.75
N PRO A 116 -20.67 0.89 -18.61
CA PRO A 116 -19.49 1.45 -19.25
C PRO A 116 -19.63 1.88 -20.72
N VAL A 117 -20.12 0.96 -21.53
CA VAL A 117 -20.09 1.03 -22.99
C VAL A 117 -21.47 1.27 -23.57
N TRP A 118 -22.47 1.47 -22.71
CA TRP A 118 -23.88 1.54 -23.08
C TRP A 118 -24.23 2.71 -24.00
N ASP A 119 -23.46 3.80 -23.97
CA ASP A 119 -23.69 4.96 -24.85
C ASP A 119 -22.89 4.89 -26.16
N THR A 120 -22.23 3.76 -26.45
CA THR A 120 -21.44 3.59 -27.67
C THR A 120 -22.34 3.63 -28.89
N GLU A 121 -22.09 4.57 -29.82
CA GLU A 121 -22.96 4.87 -30.98
C GLU A 121 -23.30 3.64 -31.82
N ASN A 122 -22.31 2.81 -32.13
CA ASN A 122 -22.49 1.53 -32.83
C ASN A 122 -22.49 0.37 -31.82
N PRO A 123 -23.64 -0.29 -31.57
CA PRO A 123 -23.72 -1.43 -30.67
C PRO A 123 -22.77 -2.58 -31.00
N SER A 124 -22.41 -2.76 -32.28
CA SER A 124 -21.47 -3.81 -32.71
C SER A 124 -20.09 -3.68 -32.06
N ASN A 125 -19.70 -2.46 -31.69
CA ASN A 125 -18.39 -2.18 -31.08
C ASN A 125 -18.34 -2.55 -29.59
N ILE A 126 -19.49 -2.79 -28.93
CA ILE A 126 -19.54 -3.09 -27.49
C ILE A 126 -18.73 -4.35 -27.16
N GLN A 127 -18.97 -5.46 -27.87
CA GLN A 127 -18.22 -6.70 -27.64
C GLN A 127 -16.73 -6.55 -27.93
N ASP A 128 -16.39 -5.82 -28.99
CA ASP A 128 -14.99 -5.57 -29.36
C ASP A 128 -14.26 -4.75 -28.31
N GLU A 129 -14.92 -3.73 -27.76
CA GLU A 129 -14.37 -2.90 -26.69
C GLU A 129 -14.16 -3.69 -25.41
N LEU A 130 -15.14 -4.51 -24.99
CA LEU A 130 -15.00 -5.39 -23.83
C LEU A 130 -13.83 -6.37 -23.99
N ARG A 131 -13.76 -7.07 -25.14
CA ARG A 131 -12.66 -8.00 -25.46
C ARG A 131 -11.30 -7.31 -25.47
N ARG A 132 -11.24 -6.09 -26.00
CA ARG A 132 -10.01 -5.28 -26.04
C ARG A 132 -9.53 -4.91 -24.64
N CYS A 133 -10.43 -4.45 -23.78
CA CYS A 133 -10.08 -4.07 -22.40
C CYS A 133 -9.64 -5.28 -21.58
N GLU A 134 -10.35 -6.41 -21.68
CA GLU A 134 -9.96 -7.67 -21.05
C GLU A 134 -8.58 -8.14 -21.54
N GLY A 135 -8.36 -8.12 -22.86
CA GLY A 135 -7.08 -8.53 -23.47
C GLY A 135 -5.91 -7.69 -22.98
N LYS A 136 -6.08 -6.36 -22.88
CA LYS A 136 -5.06 -5.45 -22.35
C LYS A 136 -4.75 -5.69 -20.88
N ASP A 137 -5.77 -5.88 -20.04
CA ASP A 137 -5.56 -6.19 -18.62
C ASP A 137 -4.80 -7.51 -18.45
N ARG A 138 -5.18 -8.55 -19.20
CA ARG A 138 -4.48 -9.84 -19.20
C ARG A 138 -3.02 -9.69 -19.62
N GLU A 139 -2.76 -8.97 -20.70
CA GLU A 139 -1.39 -8.71 -21.18
C GLU A 139 -0.57 -7.94 -20.15
N HIS A 140 -1.14 -6.90 -19.53
CA HIS A 140 -0.46 -6.13 -18.49
C HIS A 140 -0.11 -6.99 -17.28
N ARG A 141 -1.03 -7.83 -16.79
CA ARG A 141 -0.77 -8.73 -15.66
C ARG A 141 0.28 -9.78 -15.97
N GLN A 142 0.28 -10.33 -17.18
CA GLN A 142 1.31 -11.27 -17.63
C GLN A 142 2.69 -10.61 -17.68
N LYS A 143 2.78 -9.35 -18.13
CA LYS A 143 4.04 -8.59 -18.15
C LYS A 143 4.49 -8.10 -16.78
N ALA A 144 3.56 -7.95 -15.84
CA ALA A 144 3.85 -7.44 -14.50
C ALA A 144 4.66 -8.42 -13.67
N LEU A 145 4.58 -9.73 -13.92
CA LEU A 145 5.32 -10.77 -13.21
C LEU A 145 6.43 -11.35 -14.10
N VAL A 146 7.69 -11.04 -13.82
CA VAL A 146 8.87 -11.55 -14.53
C VAL A 146 9.68 -12.43 -13.57
N GLY A 147 9.66 -13.74 -13.80
CA GLY A 147 10.21 -14.70 -12.85
C GLY A 147 9.45 -14.62 -11.52
N ASN A 148 10.18 -14.42 -10.41
CA ASN A 148 9.59 -14.25 -9.07
C ASN A 148 9.46 -12.78 -8.65
N ARG A 149 9.35 -11.86 -9.61
CA ARG A 149 9.40 -10.41 -9.36
C ARG A 149 8.29 -9.66 -10.09
N ILE A 150 7.69 -8.72 -9.39
CA ILE A 150 6.65 -7.84 -9.87
C ILE A 150 7.29 -6.53 -10.30
N VAL A 151 7.41 -6.32 -11.61
CA VAL A 151 8.08 -5.16 -12.23
C VAL A 151 7.16 -3.94 -12.38
N ASP A 152 5.86 -4.12 -12.15
CA ASP A 152 4.89 -3.03 -12.04
C ASP A 152 4.20 -3.05 -10.66
N PRO A 153 4.81 -2.43 -9.63
CA PRO A 153 4.20 -2.34 -8.29
C PRO A 153 2.87 -1.58 -8.25
N LEU A 154 2.59 -0.73 -9.25
CA LEU A 154 1.37 0.08 -9.30
C LEU A 154 0.28 -0.57 -10.15
N LEU A 155 0.46 -1.85 -10.46
CA LEU A 155 -0.54 -2.66 -11.13
C LEU A 155 -1.90 -2.49 -10.45
N ARG A 156 -2.92 -2.23 -11.25
CA ARG A 156 -4.29 -2.05 -10.76
C ARG A 156 -4.79 -3.35 -10.14
N PRO A 157 -5.63 -3.28 -9.09
CA PRO A 157 -6.18 -4.50 -8.48
C PRO A 157 -6.91 -5.33 -9.55
N ARG A 158 -6.96 -6.65 -9.38
CA ARG A 158 -7.64 -7.54 -10.34
C ARG A 158 -9.15 -7.26 -10.39
N ARG A 159 -9.73 -7.00 -9.22
CA ARG A 159 -11.17 -6.80 -9.04
C ARG A 159 -11.44 -5.59 -8.17
N VAL A 160 -12.62 -5.01 -8.34
CA VAL A 160 -13.19 -3.95 -7.51
C VAL A 160 -14.65 -4.21 -7.30
N TRP A 161 -15.20 -3.73 -6.19
CA TRP A 161 -16.63 -3.74 -5.95
C TRP A 161 -17.26 -2.49 -6.53
N ASP A 162 -18.07 -2.66 -7.57
CA ASP A 162 -18.91 -1.63 -8.14
C ASP A 162 -20.19 -1.48 -7.30
N LEU A 163 -20.28 -0.37 -6.59
CA LEU A 163 -21.39 -0.09 -5.67
C LEU A 163 -22.68 0.22 -6.43
N CYS A 164 -22.61 0.65 -7.70
CA CYS A 164 -23.81 0.90 -8.48
C CYS A 164 -24.51 -0.40 -8.87
N SER A 165 -23.75 -1.42 -9.31
CA SER A 165 -24.25 -2.74 -9.68
C SER A 165 -24.36 -3.73 -8.52
N ASN A 166 -23.73 -3.42 -7.38
CA ASN A 166 -23.54 -4.34 -6.25
C ASN A 166 -22.79 -5.63 -6.63
N ARG A 167 -21.77 -5.52 -7.49
CA ARG A 167 -20.96 -6.66 -7.94
C ARG A 167 -19.47 -6.39 -7.87
N VAL A 168 -18.72 -7.41 -7.50
CA VAL A 168 -17.28 -7.47 -7.67
C VAL A 168 -17.00 -7.79 -9.13
N VAL A 169 -16.23 -6.93 -9.77
CA VAL A 169 -16.00 -6.95 -11.20
C VAL A 169 -14.53 -6.75 -11.52
N PRO A 170 -14.05 -7.20 -12.70
CA PRO A 170 -12.67 -6.94 -13.11
C PRO A 170 -12.38 -5.43 -13.18
N TYR A 171 -11.20 -4.99 -12.72
CA TYR A 171 -10.90 -3.55 -12.68
C TYR A 171 -10.95 -2.88 -14.05
N TRP A 172 -10.69 -3.60 -15.14
CA TRP A 172 -10.67 -3.05 -16.49
C TRP A 172 -12.03 -2.49 -16.97
N ILE A 173 -13.13 -2.77 -16.28
CA ILE A 173 -14.43 -2.13 -16.54
C ILE A 173 -14.64 -0.82 -15.75
N ALA A 174 -13.79 -0.54 -14.75
CA ALA A 174 -13.94 0.62 -13.89
C ALA A 174 -13.33 1.89 -14.54
N TYR A 175 -14.09 2.98 -14.58
CA TYR A 175 -13.63 4.27 -15.12
C TYR A 175 -12.91 5.15 -14.12
N LYS A 176 -13.15 4.90 -12.83
CA LYS A 176 -12.62 5.69 -11.73
C LYS A 176 -11.72 4.81 -10.87
N MET A 177 -10.75 5.45 -10.23
CA MET A 177 -9.99 4.77 -9.19
C MET A 177 -10.92 4.31 -8.08
N ALA A 178 -10.75 3.07 -7.64
CA ALA A 178 -11.48 2.56 -6.49
C ALA A 178 -10.97 3.20 -5.19
N THR A 179 -11.92 3.54 -4.33
CA THR A 179 -11.67 3.97 -2.95
C THR A 179 -11.40 2.73 -2.09
N PRO A 180 -10.20 2.55 -1.53
CA PRO A 180 -9.93 1.38 -0.71
C PRO A 180 -10.59 1.49 0.67
N ILE A 181 -11.07 0.35 1.16
CA ILE A 181 -11.51 0.16 2.54
C ILE A 181 -10.41 -0.58 3.28
N SER A 182 -10.10 -0.11 4.48
CA SER A 182 -9.26 -0.81 5.45
C SER A 182 -10.08 -1.06 6.71
N HIS A 183 -9.84 -2.18 7.40
CA HIS A 183 -10.63 -2.52 8.58
C HIS A 183 -9.83 -3.32 9.62
N ALA A 184 -10.25 -3.22 10.88
CA ALA A 184 -9.72 -4.05 11.95
C ALA A 184 -10.14 -5.52 11.79
N TRP A 185 -9.43 -6.41 12.48
CA TRP A 185 -9.82 -7.82 12.55
C TRP A 185 -10.88 -8.03 13.63
N VAL A 186 -11.70 -9.04 13.42
CA VAL A 186 -12.69 -9.51 14.39
C VAL A 186 -12.35 -10.95 14.77
N ASP A 187 -12.76 -11.38 15.97
CA ASP A 187 -12.58 -12.77 16.41
C ASP A 187 -13.21 -13.74 15.41
N GLU A 188 -12.58 -14.90 15.23
CA GLU A 188 -13.14 -15.97 14.42
C GLU A 188 -14.52 -16.40 14.92
N LYS A 189 -14.74 -16.43 16.24
CA LYS A 189 -16.05 -16.72 16.84
C LYS A 189 -17.11 -15.65 16.54
N ASP A 190 -16.68 -14.43 16.22
CA ASP A 190 -17.52 -13.27 15.94
C ASP A 190 -17.58 -12.96 14.43
N ARG A 191 -17.00 -13.84 13.61
CA ARG A 191 -16.95 -13.79 12.15
C ARG A 191 -17.84 -14.86 11.53
N VAL A 192 -18.31 -14.59 10.32
CA VAL A 192 -19.02 -15.54 9.47
C VAL A 192 -18.49 -15.44 8.05
N ASP A 193 -18.37 -16.58 7.40
CA ASP A 193 -17.94 -16.72 6.02
C ASP A 193 -19.18 -16.77 5.12
N VAL A 194 -19.46 -15.68 4.43
CA VAL A 194 -20.72 -15.50 3.68
C VAL A 194 -20.50 -15.79 2.19
N LEU A 195 -21.27 -16.74 1.65
CA LEU A 195 -21.39 -16.93 0.19
C LEU A 195 -22.41 -15.92 -0.36
N THR A 196 -21.92 -14.92 -1.10
CA THR A 196 -22.72 -13.79 -1.56
C THR A 196 -22.78 -13.69 -3.08
N PRO A 197 -23.93 -13.31 -3.69
CA PRO A 197 -23.99 -12.94 -5.11
C PRO A 197 -23.04 -11.80 -5.49
N ILE A 198 -22.61 -10.97 -4.53
CA ILE A 198 -21.73 -9.81 -4.77
C ILE A 198 -20.43 -10.24 -5.46
N ASN A 199 -19.80 -11.34 -5.05
CA ASN A 199 -18.61 -11.92 -5.70
C ASN A 199 -18.95 -13.17 -6.53
N ALA A 200 -20.19 -13.25 -7.04
CA ALA A 200 -20.71 -14.40 -7.78
C ALA A 200 -20.61 -15.74 -7.02
N LYS A 201 -20.54 -15.70 -5.69
CA LYS A 201 -20.34 -16.86 -4.80
C LYS A 201 -19.08 -17.67 -5.14
N GLU A 202 -18.07 -17.02 -5.72
CA GLU A 202 -16.83 -17.71 -6.13
C GLU A 202 -15.93 -18.10 -4.96
N TRP A 203 -16.06 -17.43 -3.81
CA TRP A 203 -15.40 -17.75 -2.55
C TRP A 203 -16.20 -17.18 -1.37
N PRO A 204 -16.08 -17.76 -0.17
CA PRO A 204 -16.66 -17.20 1.05
C PRO A 204 -16.04 -15.84 1.42
N VAL A 205 -16.86 -14.91 1.89
CA VAL A 205 -16.43 -13.57 2.32
C VAL A 205 -16.44 -13.48 3.84
N PRO A 206 -15.28 -13.42 4.51
CA PRO A 206 -15.19 -13.30 5.96
C PRO A 206 -15.61 -11.91 6.43
N ILE A 207 -16.74 -11.80 7.14
CA ILE A 207 -17.24 -10.54 7.72
C ILE A 207 -17.70 -10.74 9.17
N PRO A 208 -17.81 -9.66 9.98
CA PRO A 208 -18.42 -9.78 11.31
C PRO A 208 -19.87 -10.29 11.26
N LYS A 209 -20.29 -11.11 12.23
CA LYS A 209 -21.64 -11.71 12.28
C LYS A 209 -22.78 -10.69 12.33
N ASP A 210 -22.48 -9.51 12.84
CA ASP A 210 -23.37 -8.37 13.02
C ASP A 210 -23.23 -7.31 11.90
N ALA A 211 -22.42 -7.57 10.87
CA ALA A 211 -22.24 -6.69 9.73
C ALA A 211 -23.00 -7.20 8.49
N ASP A 212 -23.35 -6.28 7.60
CA ASP A 212 -24.00 -6.57 6.32
C ASP A 212 -23.33 -5.77 5.20
N LEU A 213 -22.99 -6.44 4.10
CA LEU A 213 -22.33 -5.82 2.94
C LEU A 213 -23.20 -4.74 2.30
N ASN A 214 -24.53 -4.89 2.27
CA ASN A 214 -25.41 -3.87 1.71
C ASN A 214 -25.47 -2.60 2.59
N LEU A 215 -25.33 -2.72 3.92
CA LEU A 215 -25.21 -1.55 4.79
C LEU A 215 -23.88 -0.81 4.55
N ILE A 216 -22.77 -1.54 4.41
CA ILE A 216 -21.47 -0.98 4.04
C ILE A 216 -21.57 -0.27 2.67
N ARG A 217 -22.26 -0.88 1.70
CA ARG A 217 -22.52 -0.28 0.39
C ARG A 217 -23.28 1.05 0.52
N ILE A 218 -24.35 1.11 1.31
CA ILE A 218 -25.11 2.35 1.55
C ILE A 218 -24.19 3.43 2.13
N GLU A 219 -23.36 3.08 3.10
CA GLU A 219 -22.39 4.00 3.70
C GLU A 219 -21.39 4.53 2.68
N MET A 220 -20.78 3.66 1.88
CA MET A 220 -19.83 4.07 0.86
C MET A 220 -20.48 4.96 -0.22
N LEU A 221 -21.73 4.65 -0.62
CA LEU A 221 -22.49 5.49 -1.55
C LEU A 221 -22.77 6.89 -0.97
N ASN A 222 -23.08 6.98 0.33
CA ASN A 222 -23.25 8.27 1.03
C ASN A 222 -21.94 9.07 1.11
N LEU A 223 -20.78 8.39 1.12
CA LEU A 223 -19.46 9.03 0.99
C LEU A 223 -19.12 9.40 -0.48
N GLY A 224 -20.02 9.19 -1.42
CA GLY A 224 -19.85 9.53 -2.84
C GLY A 224 -19.02 8.52 -3.65
N VAL A 225 -18.73 7.35 -3.07
CA VAL A 225 -17.92 6.30 -3.70
C VAL A 225 -18.75 5.57 -4.76
N GLU A 226 -18.10 5.20 -5.86
CA GLU A 226 -18.70 4.41 -6.96
C GLU A 226 -18.07 3.03 -7.06
N TYR A 227 -16.75 2.98 -7.03
CA TYR A 227 -15.97 1.74 -6.97
C TYR A 227 -15.19 1.72 -5.66
N THR A 228 -15.23 0.60 -4.97
CA THR A 228 -14.41 0.38 -3.77
C THR A 228 -13.54 -0.86 -3.93
N TRP A 229 -12.39 -0.86 -3.27
CA TRP A 229 -11.56 -2.05 -3.13
C TRP A 229 -11.63 -2.49 -1.67
N LEU A 230 -12.13 -3.69 -1.46
CA LEU A 230 -12.22 -4.34 -0.16
C LEU A 230 -11.56 -5.71 -0.31
N ASP A 231 -10.49 -5.95 0.45
CA ASP A 231 -9.65 -7.15 0.37
C ASP A 231 -10.47 -8.45 0.43
N VAL A 232 -11.39 -8.58 1.39
CA VAL A 232 -12.24 -9.78 1.57
C VAL A 232 -13.17 -10.06 0.38
N LEU A 233 -13.49 -9.02 -0.43
CA LEU A 233 -14.32 -9.14 -1.63
C LEU A 233 -13.52 -9.18 -2.93
N CYS A 234 -12.38 -8.52 -3.00
CA CYS A 234 -11.64 -8.30 -4.25
C CYS A 234 -10.50 -9.31 -4.43
N LEU A 235 -10.00 -9.89 -3.33
CA LEU A 235 -9.06 -11.00 -3.33
C LEU A 235 -9.81 -12.29 -3.04
N ARG A 236 -9.45 -13.35 -3.78
CA ARG A 236 -9.96 -14.68 -3.50
C ARG A 236 -9.52 -15.12 -2.12
N GLN A 237 -10.47 -15.47 -1.26
CA GLN A 237 -10.19 -15.88 0.12
C GLN A 237 -9.89 -17.37 0.19
N LYS A 238 -9.13 -17.75 1.22
CA LYS A 238 -8.79 -19.15 1.46
C LYS A 238 -10.04 -19.93 1.90
N GLU A 239 -10.28 -21.07 1.27
CA GLU A 239 -11.31 -22.03 1.65
C GLU A 239 -10.64 -23.39 1.84
N GLU A 240 -10.61 -23.91 3.07
CA GLU A 240 -9.92 -25.16 3.36
C GLU A 240 -10.58 -26.34 2.63
N GLY A 241 -9.82 -27.02 1.74
CA GLY A 241 -10.34 -28.05 0.85
C GLY A 241 -11.27 -27.50 -0.25
N GLY A 242 -11.34 -26.18 -0.42
CA GLY A 242 -12.19 -25.51 -1.38
C GLY A 242 -11.76 -25.75 -2.83
N PRO A 243 -12.69 -25.68 -3.78
CA PRO A 243 -12.36 -25.69 -5.19
C PRO A 243 -11.54 -24.44 -5.53
N ARG A 244 -10.58 -24.54 -6.46
CA ARG A 244 -9.81 -23.40 -7.02
C ARG A 244 -8.77 -22.76 -6.08
N GLU A 245 -8.31 -23.47 -5.06
CA GLU A 245 -7.15 -23.04 -4.24
C GLU A 245 -5.87 -22.86 -5.08
N ASP A 246 -5.71 -23.63 -6.16
CA ASP A 246 -4.65 -23.44 -7.15
C ASP A 246 -4.72 -22.06 -7.80
N LEU A 247 -5.91 -21.63 -8.22
CA LEU A 247 -6.12 -20.28 -8.77
C LEU A 247 -5.89 -19.20 -7.73
N ARG A 248 -6.27 -19.42 -6.47
CA ARG A 248 -6.00 -18.47 -5.37
C ARG A 248 -4.50 -18.24 -5.22
N VAL A 249 -3.73 -19.32 -5.13
CA VAL A 249 -2.26 -19.25 -4.98
C VAL A 249 -1.64 -18.50 -6.17
N GLU A 250 -2.06 -18.79 -7.40
CA GLU A 250 -1.55 -18.08 -8.58
C GLU A 250 -1.95 -16.60 -8.61
N GLU A 251 -3.18 -16.25 -8.23
CA GLU A 251 -3.61 -14.85 -8.12
C GLU A 251 -2.82 -14.11 -7.04
N TRP A 252 -2.60 -14.75 -5.88
CA TRP A 252 -1.95 -14.14 -4.72
C TRP A 252 -0.48 -13.81 -4.96
N LYS A 253 0.23 -14.58 -5.79
CA LYS A 253 1.62 -14.26 -6.19
C LYS A 253 1.79 -12.82 -6.66
N LEU A 254 0.78 -12.29 -7.36
CA LEU A 254 0.78 -10.94 -7.92
C LEU A 254 -0.08 -9.96 -7.10
N ASP A 255 -1.29 -10.38 -6.73
CA ASP A 255 -2.31 -9.48 -6.20
C ASP A 255 -2.05 -9.09 -4.73
N VAL A 256 -1.48 -9.97 -3.90
CA VAL A 256 -1.18 -9.67 -2.49
C VAL A 256 -0.02 -8.68 -2.33
N PRO A 257 1.13 -8.85 -2.99
CA PRO A 257 2.22 -7.87 -2.92
C PRO A 257 1.86 -6.47 -3.42
N THR A 258 0.86 -6.36 -4.31
CA THR A 258 0.46 -5.09 -4.95
C THR A 258 -0.65 -4.35 -4.20
N ILE A 259 -1.15 -4.88 -3.06
CA ILE A 259 -2.18 -4.25 -2.22
C ILE A 259 -1.83 -2.79 -1.90
N GLY A 260 -0.58 -2.51 -1.52
CA GLY A 260 -0.15 -1.16 -1.18
C GLY A 260 -0.31 -0.14 -2.33
N GLY A 261 -0.35 -0.59 -3.59
CA GLY A 261 -0.62 0.24 -4.76
C GLY A 261 -2.06 0.76 -4.80
N VAL A 262 -3.00 0.00 -4.23
CA VAL A 262 -4.40 0.41 -4.05
C VAL A 262 -4.49 1.58 -3.06
N TYR A 263 -3.64 1.62 -2.03
CA TYR A 263 -3.61 2.68 -1.01
C TYR A 263 -2.63 3.82 -1.33
N LYS A 264 -1.78 3.67 -2.37
CA LYS A 264 -0.82 4.71 -2.78
C LYS A 264 -1.49 5.77 -3.66
N GLN A 265 -1.22 7.04 -3.33
CA GLN A 265 -1.54 8.18 -4.20
C GLN A 265 -0.60 8.16 -5.40
N SER A 266 -1.13 8.32 -6.61
CA SER A 266 -0.26 8.49 -7.78
C SER A 266 0.41 9.84 -7.70
N GLU A 267 1.75 9.87 -7.72
CA GLU A 267 2.55 11.10 -7.77
C GLU A 267 2.30 11.91 -9.05
N TYR A 268 1.62 11.32 -10.04
CA TYR A 268 1.37 11.91 -11.36
C TYR A 268 -0.09 12.36 -11.60
N HIS A 269 -0.99 12.18 -10.63
CA HIS A 269 -2.39 12.59 -10.77
C HIS A 269 -2.73 13.74 -9.81
N TRP A 270 -2.65 14.97 -10.32
CA TRP A 270 -2.91 16.22 -9.60
C TRP A 270 -4.38 16.48 -9.23
N GLN A 271 -5.32 15.57 -9.54
CA GLN A 271 -6.76 15.89 -9.57
C GLN A 271 -7.65 15.10 -8.59
N ALA A 272 -7.13 14.17 -7.80
CA ALA A 272 -7.92 13.59 -6.71
C ALA A 272 -7.01 13.11 -5.57
N GLU A 273 -7.21 13.67 -4.38
CA GLU A 273 -6.71 13.06 -3.15
C GLU A 273 -7.37 11.70 -2.99
N LYS A 274 -6.57 10.64 -2.94
CA LYS A 274 -7.08 9.28 -2.76
C LYS A 274 -7.46 9.14 -1.29
N VAL A 275 -8.76 9.07 -1.02
CA VAL A 275 -9.30 8.88 0.33
C VAL A 275 -9.27 7.39 0.68
N VAL A 276 -8.79 7.05 1.88
CA VAL A 276 -8.92 5.71 2.44
C VAL A 276 -10.06 5.70 3.45
N VAL A 277 -10.97 4.73 3.36
CA VAL A 277 -12.05 4.57 4.33
C VAL A 277 -11.66 3.49 5.35
N ILE A 278 -11.78 3.78 6.64
CA ILE A 278 -11.25 2.93 7.72
C ILE A 278 -12.34 2.53 8.71
N TYR A 279 -12.55 1.23 8.91
CA TYR A 279 -13.36 0.68 10.00
C TYR A 279 -12.49 0.22 11.17
N LEU A 280 -12.45 0.99 12.26
CA LEU A 280 -11.54 0.72 13.40
C LEU A 280 -11.98 -0.42 14.33
N ASN A 281 -13.26 -0.79 14.34
CA ASN A 281 -13.82 -1.85 15.22
C ASN A 281 -14.21 -3.13 14.50
N GLY A 282 -13.86 -3.23 13.22
CA GLY A 282 -14.28 -4.32 12.33
C GLY A 282 -15.19 -3.80 11.23
N LEU A 283 -15.09 -4.44 10.07
CA LEU A 283 -15.79 -4.04 8.86
C LEU A 283 -17.31 -3.87 9.10
N GLY A 284 -17.86 -2.71 8.72
CA GLY A 284 -19.29 -2.42 8.83
C GLY A 284 -19.80 -2.08 10.24
N ARG A 285 -18.97 -2.18 11.28
CA ARG A 285 -19.37 -1.90 12.66
C ARG A 285 -19.31 -0.41 13.01
N PRO A 286 -20.13 0.06 13.98
CA PRO A 286 -20.00 1.39 14.55
C PRO A 286 -18.60 1.63 15.13
N PHE A 287 -18.08 2.85 14.96
CA PHE A 287 -16.82 3.27 15.55
C PHE A 287 -17.04 3.60 17.03
N MET A 288 -16.55 2.71 17.90
CA MET A 288 -16.60 2.87 19.35
C MET A 288 -15.23 2.57 19.96
N LEU A 289 -14.89 3.23 21.06
CA LEU A 289 -13.61 3.03 21.74
C LEU A 289 -13.85 2.47 23.14
N LYS A 290 -13.52 1.20 23.37
CA LYS A 290 -13.62 0.52 24.68
C LYS A 290 -12.25 0.32 25.31
N ASP A 291 -12.23 0.19 26.63
CA ASP A 291 -11.00 -0.09 27.36
C ASP A 291 -10.38 -1.41 26.90
N GLY A 292 -9.08 -1.40 26.62
CA GLY A 292 -8.33 -2.54 26.08
C GLY A 292 -8.36 -2.68 24.56
N ASP A 293 -9.20 -1.93 23.83
CA ASP A 293 -9.27 -2.04 22.37
C ASP A 293 -7.94 -1.71 21.69
N LEU A 294 -7.20 -0.70 22.17
CA LEU A 294 -5.91 -0.28 21.60
C LEU A 294 -4.77 -1.28 21.87
N ASP A 295 -4.90 -2.11 22.90
CA ASP A 295 -3.89 -3.10 23.28
C ASP A 295 -4.14 -4.47 22.64
N SER A 296 -5.33 -4.68 22.07
CA SER A 296 -5.69 -5.90 21.36
C SER A 296 -4.85 -6.08 20.09
N ASN A 297 -4.31 -7.29 19.89
CA ASN A 297 -3.64 -7.65 18.63
C ASN A 297 -4.56 -7.55 17.40
N ARG A 298 -5.88 -7.50 17.59
CA ARG A 298 -6.84 -7.31 16.49
C ARG A 298 -7.10 -5.86 16.15
N ASN A 299 -6.62 -4.94 16.98
CA ASN A 299 -6.74 -3.53 16.73
C ASN A 299 -6.11 -3.19 15.38
N TRP A 300 -6.75 -2.28 14.65
CA TRP A 300 -6.25 -1.82 13.38
C TRP A 300 -4.81 -1.29 13.43
N PHE A 301 -4.41 -0.54 14.47
CA PHE A 301 -3.03 -0.05 14.63
C PHE A 301 -1.97 -1.17 14.74
N ARG A 302 -2.40 -2.37 15.16
CA ARG A 302 -1.54 -3.54 15.39
C ARG A 302 -1.38 -4.41 14.15
N ARG A 303 -2.17 -4.21 13.10
CA ARG A 303 -2.05 -4.98 11.84
C ARG A 303 -0.77 -4.62 11.09
N ALA A 304 -0.10 -5.62 10.52
CA ALA A 304 1.07 -5.45 9.66
C ALA A 304 0.75 -4.57 8.44
N TRP A 305 -0.35 -4.88 7.75
CA TRP A 305 -0.79 -4.20 6.53
C TRP A 305 -1.12 -2.72 6.73
N THR A 306 -1.48 -2.29 7.94
CA THR A 306 -1.75 -0.88 8.25
C THR A 306 -0.58 0.05 7.91
N LEU A 307 0.67 -0.42 7.85
CA LEU A 307 1.79 0.42 7.37
C LEU A 307 1.65 0.86 5.91
N GLN A 308 0.97 0.07 5.08
CA GLN A 308 0.74 0.40 3.68
C GLN A 308 -0.62 1.07 3.46
N GLU A 309 -1.58 0.82 4.35
CA GLU A 309 -2.98 1.24 4.20
C GLU A 309 -3.27 2.68 4.67
N VAL A 310 -2.31 3.36 5.31
CA VAL A 310 -2.54 4.70 5.91
C VAL A 310 -1.86 5.83 5.14
N ARG A 311 -2.63 6.91 4.98
CA ARG A 311 -2.21 8.17 4.36
C ARG A 311 -2.74 9.36 5.16
N SER A 312 -2.32 10.56 4.77
CA SER A 312 -2.76 11.83 5.38
C SER A 312 -4.27 12.05 5.25
N HIS A 313 -4.91 11.48 4.22
CA HIS A 313 -6.33 11.65 3.95
C HIS A 313 -7.08 10.33 4.17
N CYS A 314 -7.75 10.20 5.31
CA CYS A 314 -8.61 9.06 5.63
C CYS A 314 -9.96 9.50 6.21
N ILE A 315 -11.01 8.75 5.91
CA ILE A 315 -12.33 8.86 6.51
C ILE A 315 -12.52 7.66 7.44
N PHE A 316 -12.99 7.91 8.66
CA PHE A 316 -13.39 6.83 9.57
C PHE A 316 -14.85 6.48 9.29
N ALA A 317 -15.08 5.23 8.94
CA ALA A 317 -16.40 4.67 8.74
C ALA A 317 -16.96 4.09 10.04
N GLY A 318 -18.26 3.82 10.06
CA GLY A 318 -19.00 3.49 11.26
C GLY A 318 -19.21 4.70 12.17
N ASP A 319 -18.98 5.93 11.69
CA ASP A 319 -19.04 7.12 12.53
C ASP A 319 -20.45 7.35 13.07
N THR A 320 -20.53 7.70 14.35
CA THR A 320 -21.79 7.95 15.06
C THR A 320 -21.73 9.35 15.67
N PRO A 321 -22.86 10.07 15.85
CA PRO A 321 -22.85 11.46 16.31
C PRO A 321 -22.12 11.70 17.66
N ASP A 322 -22.09 10.69 18.53
CA ASP A 322 -21.41 10.72 19.82
C ASP A 322 -20.07 9.95 19.80
N GLY A 323 -19.57 9.63 18.60
CA GLY A 323 -18.40 8.82 18.35
C GLY A 323 -17.07 9.51 18.66
N PRO A 324 -15.96 8.76 18.69
CA PRO A 324 -14.65 9.29 19.08
C PRO A 324 -14.14 10.45 18.21
N MET A 325 -14.58 10.55 16.95
CA MET A 325 -14.16 11.61 16.03
C MET A 325 -14.73 12.99 16.37
N HIS A 326 -15.86 13.05 17.08
CA HIS A 326 -16.53 14.31 17.44
C HIS A 326 -16.10 14.85 18.81
N ALA A 327 -15.21 14.16 19.51
CA ALA A 327 -14.80 14.54 20.85
C ALA A 327 -13.94 15.82 20.85
N GLN A 328 -14.31 16.77 21.71
CA GLN A 328 -13.60 18.04 21.83
C GLN A 328 -12.28 17.91 22.60
N GLN A 329 -11.26 18.63 22.13
CA GLN A 329 -10.01 18.79 22.87
C GLN A 329 -10.20 19.75 24.03
N ILE A 330 -9.66 19.40 25.20
CA ILE A 330 -9.78 20.22 26.41
C ILE A 330 -8.71 21.32 26.42
N ASN A 331 -7.46 21.00 26.07
CA ASN A 331 -6.30 21.92 26.16
C ASN A 331 -5.37 21.84 24.93
N GLY A 332 -5.90 21.57 23.72
CA GLY A 332 -5.09 21.44 22.49
C GLY A 332 -4.19 20.20 22.39
N ARG A 333 -4.06 19.41 23.48
CA ARG A 333 -3.26 18.16 23.52
C ARG A 333 -4.02 16.96 24.07
N ASN A 334 -4.93 17.17 25.02
CA ASN A 334 -5.63 16.10 25.73
C ASN A 334 -7.12 16.12 25.43
N TYR A 335 -7.72 14.95 25.56
CA TYR A 335 -9.15 14.71 25.44
C TYR A 335 -9.74 14.30 26.79
N LYS A 336 -11.08 14.19 26.85
CA LYS A 336 -11.82 13.84 28.07
C LYS A 336 -11.30 12.58 28.77
N THR A 337 -10.82 11.59 28.01
CA THR A 337 -10.27 10.36 28.56
C THR A 337 -8.82 10.14 28.12
N ALA A 338 -8.06 9.42 28.94
CA ALA A 338 -6.70 8.98 28.61
C ALA A 338 -6.70 8.08 27.37
N LEU A 339 -7.70 7.21 27.24
CA LEU A 339 -7.90 6.31 26.10
C LEU A 339 -8.04 7.09 24.78
N LEU A 340 -8.89 8.11 24.76
CA LEU A 340 -9.11 8.96 23.59
C LEU A 340 -7.86 9.80 23.25
N THR A 341 -7.16 10.29 24.27
CA THR A 341 -5.87 10.98 24.10
C THR A 341 -4.82 10.07 23.48
N ARG A 342 -4.76 8.79 23.90
CA ARG A 342 -3.87 7.79 23.33
C ARG A 342 -4.26 7.45 21.88
N PHE A 343 -5.55 7.25 21.60
CA PHE A 343 -6.05 7.01 20.25
C PHE A 343 -5.61 8.10 19.25
N HIS A 344 -5.85 9.37 19.55
CA HIS A 344 -5.45 10.46 18.64
C HIS A 344 -3.93 10.60 18.51
N ARG A 345 -3.16 10.19 19.52
CA ARG A 345 -1.69 10.14 19.44
C ARG A 345 -1.22 9.04 18.51
N GLU A 346 -1.75 7.82 18.66
CA GLU A 346 -1.43 6.70 17.78
C GLU A 346 -1.83 6.99 16.33
N LEU A 347 -3.01 7.60 16.12
CA LEU A 347 -3.45 8.02 14.80
C LEU A 347 -2.47 9.00 14.14
N LYS A 348 -2.05 10.05 14.86
CA LYS A 348 -1.05 11.01 14.35
C LYS A 348 0.28 10.34 14.02
N SER A 349 0.69 9.33 14.79
CA SER A 349 1.93 8.58 14.54
C SER A 349 1.89 7.80 13.24
N VAL A 350 0.74 7.21 12.88
CA VAL A 350 0.61 6.38 11.67
C VAL A 350 0.43 7.24 10.40
N GLN A 351 -0.09 8.46 10.53
CA GLN A 351 -0.25 9.40 9.40
C GLN A 351 1.05 10.11 8.96
N ALA A 352 2.18 9.88 9.62
CA ALA A 352 3.46 10.50 9.25
C ALA A 352 3.97 9.99 7.89
N THR A 353 4.23 10.91 6.95
CA THR A 353 4.35 10.62 5.51
C THR A 353 5.75 10.22 5.02
N LYS A 354 6.82 10.47 5.79
CA LYS A 354 8.18 10.06 5.44
C LYS A 354 8.86 9.47 6.66
N ARG A 355 9.12 8.16 6.60
CA ARG A 355 9.75 7.42 7.71
C ARG A 355 11.01 6.73 7.18
N PRO A 356 12.16 6.94 7.83
CA PRO A 356 13.38 6.18 7.56
C PRO A 356 13.14 4.66 7.71
N PRO A 357 14.00 3.81 7.12
CA PRO A 357 13.78 2.37 7.14
C PRO A 357 13.71 1.80 8.56
N PHE A 358 14.55 2.22 9.52
CA PHE A 358 14.46 1.67 10.89
C PHE A 358 13.19 2.08 11.63
N ASP A 359 12.63 3.26 11.38
CA ASP A 359 11.34 3.66 11.95
C ASP A 359 10.21 2.75 11.45
N VAL A 360 10.21 2.44 10.14
CA VAL A 360 9.25 1.52 9.52
C VAL A 360 9.40 0.12 10.11
N LEU A 361 10.64 -0.36 10.26
CA LEU A 361 10.93 -1.67 10.81
C LEU A 361 10.58 -1.76 12.32
N ALA A 362 10.85 -0.72 13.10
CA ALA A 362 10.50 -0.63 14.52
C ALA A 362 8.97 -0.59 14.72
N ASP A 363 8.25 0.03 13.79
CA ASP A 363 6.80 -0.07 13.74
C ASP A 363 6.35 -1.50 13.41
N MET A 364 7.00 -2.17 12.45
CA MET A 364 6.68 -3.56 12.10
C MET A 364 6.95 -4.54 13.24
N GLN A 365 7.96 -4.31 14.09
CA GLN A 365 8.21 -5.09 15.31
C GLN A 365 6.99 -5.20 16.21
N LYS A 366 6.19 -4.13 16.30
CA LYS A 366 5.01 -4.03 17.15
C LYS A 366 3.76 -4.63 16.51
N ARG A 367 3.82 -5.06 15.25
CA ARG A 367 2.66 -5.47 14.47
C ARG A 367 2.51 -6.98 14.38
N VAL A 368 1.27 -7.40 14.15
CA VAL A 368 0.86 -8.79 14.00
C VAL A 368 0.29 -9.04 12.60
N SER A 369 0.42 -10.28 12.14
CA SER A 369 -0.12 -10.77 10.87
C SER A 369 -0.80 -12.13 11.09
N THR A 370 -1.68 -12.54 10.17
CA THR A 370 -2.22 -13.91 10.18
C THR A 370 -1.19 -14.88 9.63
N ASN A 371 -0.62 -14.57 8.45
CA ASN A 371 0.55 -15.27 7.95
C ASN A 371 1.81 -14.46 8.33
N PRO A 372 2.83 -15.06 8.98
CA PRO A 372 4.09 -14.37 9.28
C PRO A 372 4.72 -13.66 8.07
N VAL A 373 4.62 -14.23 6.86
CA VAL A 373 5.17 -13.67 5.61
C VAL A 373 4.55 -12.31 5.27
N ASP A 374 3.30 -12.05 5.68
CA ASP A 374 2.64 -10.75 5.46
C ASP A 374 3.38 -9.58 6.11
N ARG A 375 4.16 -9.83 7.17
CA ARG A 375 5.00 -8.79 7.79
C ARG A 375 6.11 -8.35 6.87
N VAL A 376 6.63 -9.25 6.04
CA VAL A 376 7.64 -8.91 5.04
C VAL A 376 6.96 -8.28 3.83
N ALA A 377 5.89 -8.89 3.29
CA ALA A 377 5.16 -8.33 2.14
C ALA A 377 4.61 -6.91 2.43
N GLY A 378 4.12 -6.70 3.66
CA GLY A 378 3.66 -5.42 4.18
C GLY A 378 4.75 -4.33 4.28
N LEU A 379 6.02 -4.64 4.04
CA LEU A 379 7.11 -3.67 4.01
C LEU A 379 7.50 -3.19 2.60
N ALA A 380 6.99 -3.83 1.54
CA ALA A 380 7.35 -3.49 0.15
C ALA A 380 7.15 -2.01 -0.21
N PHE A 381 5.98 -1.44 0.07
CA PHE A 381 5.69 -0.03 -0.22
C PHE A 381 6.35 0.94 0.76
N PRO A 382 6.33 0.72 2.09
CA PRO A 382 7.01 1.58 3.06
C PRO A 382 8.52 1.67 2.84
N LEU A 383 9.15 0.59 2.39
CA LEU A 383 10.57 0.54 2.01
C LEU A 383 10.82 0.91 0.54
N GLN A 384 9.80 1.46 -0.14
CA GLN A 384 9.91 2.08 -1.47
C GLN A 384 10.46 1.15 -2.56
N SER A 385 10.08 -0.12 -2.54
CA SER A 385 10.47 -1.08 -3.56
C SER A 385 9.87 -0.69 -4.92
N HIS A 386 10.72 -0.56 -5.95
CA HIS A 386 10.29 -0.28 -7.34
C HIS A 386 10.00 -1.56 -8.14
N VAL A 387 10.44 -2.69 -7.60
CA VAL A 387 10.11 -4.05 -8.02
C VAL A 387 9.73 -4.77 -6.72
N ILE A 388 8.72 -5.63 -6.70
CA ILE A 388 8.30 -6.32 -5.46
C ILE A 388 8.48 -7.83 -5.65
N PRO A 389 8.96 -8.60 -4.66
CA PRO A 389 8.95 -10.06 -4.74
C PRO A 389 7.53 -10.60 -4.89
N ALA A 390 7.36 -11.69 -5.64
CA ALA A 390 6.09 -12.41 -5.67
C ALA A 390 5.80 -13.05 -4.30
N TYR A 391 4.53 -13.18 -3.96
CA TYR A 391 4.11 -13.74 -2.67
C TYR A 391 3.97 -15.26 -2.71
N HIS A 392 4.57 -15.94 -1.74
CA HIS A 392 4.36 -17.36 -1.49
C HIS A 392 4.10 -17.58 -0.01
N GLU A 393 2.94 -18.16 0.33
CA GLU A 393 2.55 -18.39 1.73
C GLU A 393 3.52 -19.30 2.49
N SER A 394 4.22 -20.18 1.77
CA SER A 394 5.14 -21.18 2.31
C SER A 394 6.60 -20.71 2.37
N GLU A 395 6.90 -19.47 1.95
CA GLU A 395 8.28 -18.95 1.95
C GLU A 395 8.78 -18.76 3.38
N SER A 396 10.08 -19.00 3.59
CA SER A 396 10.69 -18.67 4.87
C SER A 396 10.77 -17.16 5.05
N LEU A 397 10.66 -16.69 6.30
CA LEU A 397 10.72 -15.25 6.57
C LEU A 397 12.05 -14.62 6.15
N GLU A 398 13.15 -15.38 6.25
CA GLU A 398 14.47 -14.90 5.85
C GLU A 398 14.60 -14.81 4.33
N ASP A 399 14.04 -15.76 3.58
CA ASP A 399 14.06 -15.72 2.11
C ASP A 399 13.20 -14.58 1.58
N ALA A 400 11.99 -14.41 2.12
CA ALA A 400 11.12 -13.29 1.80
C ALA A 400 11.79 -11.95 2.12
N TRP A 401 12.44 -11.83 3.28
CA TRP A 401 13.16 -10.63 3.69
C TRP A 401 14.34 -10.35 2.77
N THR A 402 15.11 -11.38 2.44
CA THR A 402 16.23 -11.31 1.51
C THR A 402 15.77 -10.80 0.16
N ALA A 403 14.71 -11.39 -0.41
CA ALA A 403 14.13 -10.98 -1.68
C ALA A 403 13.66 -9.52 -1.65
N LEU A 404 12.97 -9.11 -0.57
CA LEU A 404 12.51 -7.73 -0.42
C LEU A 404 13.68 -6.74 -0.35
N VAL A 405 14.70 -7.03 0.44
CA VAL A 405 15.86 -6.15 0.56
C VAL A 405 16.59 -6.04 -0.79
N ASN A 406 16.71 -7.12 -1.54
CA ASN A 406 17.34 -7.11 -2.86
C ASN A 406 16.60 -6.19 -3.85
N THR A 407 15.27 -6.10 -3.76
CA THR A 407 14.44 -5.23 -4.63
C THR A 407 14.18 -3.83 -4.08
N MET A 408 14.50 -3.59 -2.80
CA MET A 408 14.31 -2.32 -2.11
C MET A 408 15.10 -1.18 -2.79
N ALA A 409 14.52 0.03 -2.79
CA ALA A 409 15.20 1.21 -3.31
C ALA A 409 16.62 1.36 -2.71
N PRO A 410 17.64 1.66 -3.53
CA PRO A 410 19.04 1.74 -3.07
C PRO A 410 19.27 2.63 -1.84
N ARG A 411 18.50 3.73 -1.75
CA ARG A 411 18.54 4.67 -0.61
C ARG A 411 18.00 4.11 0.70
N MET A 412 17.08 3.15 0.62
CA MET A 412 16.48 2.51 1.80
C MET A 412 17.37 1.37 2.32
N ARG A 413 18.25 0.82 1.48
CA ARG A 413 19.27 -0.16 1.88
C ARG A 413 20.48 0.46 2.56
N ALA A 414 20.88 1.66 2.17
CA ALA A 414 22.09 2.29 2.70
C ALA A 414 22.15 2.43 4.23
N PRO A 415 21.04 2.69 4.94
CA PRO A 415 21.03 2.67 6.41
C PRO A 415 21.41 1.31 7.03
N PHE A 416 21.19 0.19 6.35
CA PHE A 416 21.67 -1.11 6.84
C PHE A 416 23.19 -1.19 6.87
N LEU A 417 23.88 -0.57 5.90
CA LEU A 417 25.34 -0.50 5.89
C LEU A 417 25.87 0.56 6.88
N LEU A 418 25.31 1.77 6.84
CA LEU A 418 25.91 2.95 7.49
C LEU A 418 25.36 3.25 8.89
N VAL A 419 24.20 2.71 9.27
CA VAL A 419 23.56 3.04 10.56
C VAL A 419 23.33 1.80 11.43
N TYR A 420 22.92 0.66 10.85
CA TYR A 420 22.79 -0.56 11.65
C TYR A 420 24.16 -0.97 12.21
N PRO A 421 24.35 -1.12 13.52
CA PRO A 421 25.65 -1.39 14.08
C PRO A 421 26.05 -2.87 14.08
N GLY A 422 25.06 -3.77 13.99
CA GLY A 422 25.32 -5.20 13.99
C GLY A 422 25.89 -5.69 12.65
N VAL A 423 26.57 -6.83 12.73
CA VAL A 423 26.93 -7.67 11.58
C VAL A 423 25.75 -8.58 11.26
N GLY A 424 25.44 -8.74 9.97
CA GLY A 424 24.44 -9.70 9.50
C GLY A 424 24.78 -11.14 9.89
N LEU A 425 23.81 -11.86 10.43
CA LEU A 425 23.97 -13.28 10.77
C LEU A 425 23.83 -14.21 9.54
N GLY A 426 23.29 -13.70 8.44
CA GLY A 426 23.12 -14.44 7.20
C GLY A 426 24.37 -14.52 6.32
N CYS A 427 24.17 -14.83 5.04
CA CYS A 427 25.21 -14.83 4.02
C CYS A 427 25.75 -13.42 3.76
N LYS A 428 24.87 -12.40 3.81
CA LYS A 428 25.28 -11.01 3.66
C LYS A 428 25.59 -10.37 5.02
N LYS A 429 26.84 -9.95 5.25
CA LYS A 429 27.30 -9.41 6.55
C LYS A 429 26.97 -7.93 6.73
N TRP A 430 26.81 -7.19 5.64
CA TRP A 430 26.53 -5.75 5.68
C TRP A 430 25.11 -5.38 6.13
N ARG A 431 24.14 -6.30 6.05
CA ARG A 431 22.72 -6.08 6.37
C ARG A 431 22.20 -7.02 7.46
N PRO A 432 21.18 -6.62 8.24
CA PRO A 432 20.57 -7.50 9.22
C PRO A 432 19.70 -8.60 8.57
N THR A 433 19.66 -9.77 9.20
CA THR A 433 18.65 -10.81 8.96
C THR A 433 17.28 -10.37 9.45
N TRP A 434 16.20 -11.03 8.99
CA TRP A 434 14.85 -10.78 9.49
C TRP A 434 14.79 -10.94 11.02
N ASP A 435 15.40 -12.00 11.53
CA ASP A 435 15.41 -12.28 12.98
C ASP A 435 16.10 -11.16 13.78
N GLN A 436 17.19 -10.60 13.27
CA GLN A 436 17.84 -9.44 13.89
C GLN A 436 16.94 -8.21 13.86
N VAL A 437 16.33 -7.92 12.71
CA VAL A 437 15.41 -6.80 12.55
C VAL A 437 14.24 -6.89 13.53
N MET A 438 13.74 -8.09 13.81
CA MET A 438 12.54 -8.27 14.61
C MET A 438 12.79 -8.39 16.12
N LYS A 439 13.98 -8.82 16.54
CA LYS A 439 14.29 -9.11 17.95
C LYS A 439 15.20 -8.08 18.61
N GLN A 440 15.98 -7.32 17.84
CA GLN A 440 16.95 -6.38 18.39
C GLN A 440 16.42 -4.94 18.44
N PRO A 441 16.90 -4.10 19.37
CA PRO A 441 16.63 -2.68 19.31
C PRO A 441 17.22 -2.10 18.02
N LEU A 442 16.40 -1.38 17.25
CA LEU A 442 16.81 -0.75 16.01
C LEU A 442 17.37 0.66 16.27
N PRO A 443 18.35 1.13 15.48
CA PRO A 443 18.88 2.48 15.61
C PRO A 443 17.82 3.56 15.32
N GLU A 444 17.98 4.72 15.96
CA GLU A 444 17.25 5.92 15.55
C GLU A 444 17.84 6.48 14.26
N ASP A 445 17.04 6.46 13.19
CA ASP A 445 17.35 7.16 11.94
C ASP A 445 16.69 8.53 11.98
N LEU A 446 17.47 9.61 11.97
CA LEU A 446 16.93 10.97 11.96
C LEU A 446 16.42 11.39 10.57
N PHE A 447 16.95 10.78 9.49
CA PHE A 447 16.61 11.13 8.11
C PHE A 447 17.01 10.03 7.13
N ILE A 448 16.35 10.01 5.96
CA ILE A 448 16.74 9.15 4.83
C ILE A 448 18.09 9.64 4.30
N LEU A 449 19.10 8.76 4.30
CA LEU A 449 20.42 9.08 3.78
C LEU A 449 20.35 9.31 2.26
N SER A 450 21.19 10.24 1.77
CA SER A 450 21.45 10.39 0.32
C SER A 450 22.37 9.28 -0.23
N ALA A 451 22.78 8.34 0.62
CA ALA A 451 23.60 7.20 0.31
C ALA A 451 22.79 6.12 -0.41
N CYS A 452 23.41 5.36 -1.30
CA CYS A 452 22.77 4.27 -2.02
C CYS A 452 23.63 3.01 -1.94
N VAL A 453 23.03 1.88 -1.60
CA VAL A 453 23.61 0.55 -1.83
C VAL A 453 22.88 -0.04 -3.03
N GLN A 454 23.61 -0.43 -4.06
CA GLN A 454 23.10 -1.03 -5.29
C GLN A 454 23.12 -2.56 -5.18
N HIS A 455 22.24 -3.23 -5.93
CA HIS A 455 22.15 -4.69 -5.97
C HIS A 455 22.01 -5.11 -7.43
N ASP A 456 22.82 -6.07 -7.84
CA ASP A 456 22.66 -6.76 -9.10
C ASP A 456 22.04 -8.13 -8.86
N ASN A 457 20.91 -8.33 -9.52
CA ASN A 457 20.12 -9.55 -9.39
C ASN A 457 20.69 -10.74 -10.16
N GLU A 458 21.55 -10.52 -11.16
CA GLU A 458 22.14 -11.60 -11.97
C GLU A 458 23.33 -12.23 -11.24
N THR A 459 24.16 -11.38 -10.62
CA THR A 459 25.36 -11.82 -9.88
C THR A 459 25.12 -12.00 -8.38
N ASP A 460 23.96 -11.56 -7.86
CA ASP A 460 23.68 -11.41 -6.42
C ASP A 460 24.71 -10.53 -5.70
N GLU A 461 25.36 -9.60 -6.41
CA GLU A 461 26.33 -8.68 -5.83
C GLU A 461 25.69 -7.40 -5.33
N ASP A 462 26.06 -7.00 -4.11
CA ASP A 462 25.73 -5.69 -3.55
C ASP A 462 26.97 -4.79 -3.61
N TRP A 463 26.80 -3.50 -3.92
CA TRP A 463 27.91 -2.55 -3.83
C TRP A 463 27.50 -1.18 -3.33
N PHE A 464 28.49 -0.47 -2.78
CA PHE A 464 28.36 0.89 -2.29
C PHE A 464 29.34 1.82 -2.99
N ASP A 465 28.83 2.93 -3.54
CA ASP A 465 29.64 3.97 -4.16
C ASP A 465 29.89 5.11 -3.16
N GLY A 466 31.08 5.14 -2.59
CA GLY A 466 31.43 6.05 -1.49
C GLY A 466 32.90 6.42 -1.46
N TYR A 467 33.24 7.27 -0.50
CA TYR A 467 34.63 7.53 -0.16
C TYR A 467 35.14 6.45 0.80
N CYS A 468 36.43 6.15 0.70
CA CYS A 468 37.06 5.06 1.44
C CYS A 468 38.38 5.52 2.07
N ILE A 469 38.58 5.09 3.31
CA ILE A 469 39.88 5.05 3.96
C ILE A 469 40.26 3.58 4.04
N GLU A 470 41.27 3.16 3.27
CA GLU A 470 41.64 1.74 3.19
C GLU A 470 42.25 1.22 4.50
N LYS A 471 42.99 2.07 5.21
CA LYS A 471 43.72 1.74 6.44
C LYS A 471 43.54 2.83 7.49
N GLY A 472 42.57 2.64 8.38
CA GLY A 472 42.36 3.47 9.56
C GLY A 472 42.52 2.64 10.83
N HIS A 473 43.38 3.10 11.73
CA HIS A 473 43.59 2.47 13.03
C HIS A 473 42.50 2.95 14.00
N VAL A 474 41.55 2.07 14.35
CA VAL A 474 40.42 2.42 15.22
C VAL A 474 40.75 2.02 16.65
N ARG A 475 40.82 3.00 17.55
CA ARG A 475 40.94 2.80 19.00
C ARG A 475 39.65 3.24 19.67
N ILE A 476 39.03 2.38 20.46
CA ILE A 476 37.88 2.77 21.29
C ILE A 476 38.33 2.72 22.73
N PHE A 477 38.17 3.85 23.42
CA PHE A 477 38.46 3.91 24.84
C PHE A 477 37.21 3.49 25.60
N ASP A 478 37.31 2.41 26.39
CA ASP A 478 36.25 1.96 27.30
C ASP A 478 36.14 2.90 28.51
N ALA A 479 35.81 4.17 28.27
CA ALA A 479 35.54 5.15 29.31
C ALA A 479 34.11 4.95 29.85
N GLY A 480 33.94 3.89 30.66
CA GLY A 480 32.84 3.76 31.60
C GLY A 480 31.64 2.92 31.12
N LEU A 481 31.58 1.69 31.62
CA LEU A 481 30.43 0.76 31.63
C LEU A 481 29.22 1.30 32.45
N ALA A 482 28.87 2.58 32.31
CA ALA A 482 27.61 3.11 32.81
C ALA A 482 26.57 3.00 31.68
N GLU A 483 25.47 2.28 31.94
CA GLU A 483 24.38 2.12 30.98
C GLU A 483 23.95 3.47 30.39
N GLY A 484 24.14 3.64 29.07
CA GLY A 484 23.58 4.76 28.32
C GLY A 484 24.53 5.91 27.97
N ARG A 485 25.86 5.79 28.13
CA ARG A 485 26.81 6.77 27.57
C ARG A 485 27.48 6.25 26.29
N ASP A 486 27.70 7.18 25.36
CA ASP A 486 28.45 6.91 24.14
C ASP A 486 29.91 6.61 24.45
N ARG A 487 30.48 5.63 23.74
CA ARG A 487 31.92 5.33 23.86
C ARG A 487 32.68 6.22 22.89
N CYS A 488 33.68 6.92 23.41
CA CYS A 488 34.56 7.74 22.59
C CYS A 488 35.81 6.96 22.19
N GLY A 489 36.35 7.28 21.04
CA GLY A 489 37.55 6.67 20.50
C GLY A 489 38.31 7.65 19.61
N GLU A 490 39.36 7.13 19.01
CA GLU A 490 40.21 7.82 18.05
C GLU A 490 40.36 6.96 16.80
N LEU A 491 40.24 7.60 15.64
CA LEU A 491 40.62 7.05 14.35
C LEU A 491 41.92 7.71 13.93
N ALA A 492 43.01 6.94 13.86
CA ALA A 492 44.28 7.41 13.31
C ALA A 492 44.43 6.92 11.86
N VAL A 493 44.74 7.84 10.95
CA VAL A 493 44.91 7.59 9.51
C VAL A 493 46.23 8.17 9.06
N GLU A 494 47.04 7.38 8.38
CA GLU A 494 48.29 7.84 7.78
C GLU A 494 48.02 8.36 6.37
N ALA A 495 48.37 9.62 6.12
CA ALA A 495 48.30 10.24 4.82
C ALA A 495 49.41 9.73 3.89
N ALA A 496 49.25 9.95 2.58
CA ALA A 496 50.22 9.52 1.58
C ALA A 496 51.60 10.19 1.72
N ASP A 497 51.67 11.33 2.42
CA ASP A 497 52.91 12.04 2.76
C ASP A 497 53.60 11.50 4.04
N GLY A 498 53.01 10.49 4.68
CA GLY A 498 53.48 9.88 5.93
C GLY A 498 53.01 10.58 7.21
N ASN A 499 52.19 11.64 7.11
CA ASN A 499 51.65 12.32 8.29
C ASN A 499 50.44 11.55 8.85
N ALA A 500 50.45 11.29 10.16
CA ALA A 500 49.30 10.69 10.84
C ALA A 500 48.31 11.76 11.28
N HIS A 501 47.05 11.61 10.90
CA HIS A 501 45.93 12.42 11.37
C HIS A 501 45.04 11.61 12.30
N THR A 502 44.66 12.19 13.42
CA THR A 502 43.76 11.56 14.39
C THR A 502 42.44 12.31 14.45
N PHE A 503 41.34 11.57 14.34
CA PHE A 503 39.98 12.09 14.43
C PHE A 503 39.29 11.51 15.65
N LYS A 504 38.50 12.32 16.36
CA LYS A 504 37.64 11.82 17.43
C LYS A 504 36.47 11.06 16.81
N ILE A 505 36.17 9.90 17.38
CA ILE A 505 35.05 9.07 16.96
C ILE A 505 34.16 8.72 18.15
N ARG A 506 32.90 8.45 17.87
CA ARG A 506 31.87 8.13 18.84
C ARG A 506 31.11 6.86 18.44
N VAL A 507 30.78 6.04 19.42
CA VAL A 507 30.02 4.80 19.25
C VAL A 507 28.82 4.81 20.20
N THR A 508 27.63 4.95 19.62
CA THR A 508 26.34 5.03 20.33
C THR A 508 25.67 3.67 20.56
N HIS A 509 26.39 2.57 20.29
CA HIS A 509 25.84 1.22 20.36
C HIS A 509 26.71 0.28 21.20
N ARG A 510 26.15 -0.89 21.55
CA ARG A 510 26.79 -1.88 22.43
C ARG A 510 27.74 -2.87 21.73
N PHE A 511 27.68 -2.98 20.40
CA PHE A 511 28.57 -3.89 19.64
C PHE A 511 30.05 -3.52 19.84
N LEU A 512 30.87 -4.49 20.17
CA LEU A 512 32.30 -4.31 20.38
C LEU A 512 33.00 -4.15 19.02
N ILE A 513 33.90 -3.16 18.94
CA ILE A 513 34.80 -2.99 17.81
C ILE A 513 36.21 -3.16 18.40
N PRO A 514 36.87 -4.31 18.17
CA PRO A 514 38.24 -4.52 18.64
C PRO A 514 39.17 -3.45 18.08
N GLU A 515 40.18 -3.04 18.86
CA GLU A 515 41.25 -2.18 18.33
C GLU A 515 42.01 -2.94 17.23
N ASP A 516 41.97 -2.40 16.01
CA ASP A 516 42.56 -3.01 14.82
C ASP A 516 42.66 -1.97 13.69
N MET A 517 43.28 -2.39 12.59
CA MET A 517 43.24 -1.67 11.32
C MET A 517 41.97 -2.06 10.54
N TYR A 518 41.18 -1.06 10.19
CA TYR A 518 39.95 -1.24 9.43
C TYR A 518 39.93 -0.41 8.15
N THR A 519 39.09 -0.85 7.23
CA THR A 519 38.63 -0.07 6.10
C THR A 519 37.37 0.68 6.51
N LEU A 520 37.27 1.97 6.18
CA LEU A 520 36.12 2.80 6.52
C LEU A 520 35.44 3.34 5.26
N LEU A 521 34.11 3.24 5.21
CA LEU A 521 33.29 3.72 4.09
C LEU A 521 32.34 4.83 4.55
N VAL A 522 32.22 5.88 3.71
CA VAL A 522 31.28 6.97 3.93
C VAL A 522 30.66 7.45 2.62
N ASN A 523 29.42 7.94 2.67
CA ASN A 523 28.76 8.48 1.48
C ASN A 523 29.29 9.85 1.07
N ASN A 524 29.47 10.76 2.03
CA ASN A 524 30.02 12.09 1.82
C ASN A 524 30.66 12.59 3.13
N LEU A 525 31.51 13.61 3.01
CA LEU A 525 32.24 14.23 4.12
C LEU A 525 31.37 14.94 5.17
N TYR A 526 30.08 15.16 4.87
CA TYR A 526 29.12 15.75 5.80
C TYR A 526 28.27 14.70 6.52
N CYS A 527 28.44 13.42 6.15
CA CYS A 527 27.74 12.32 6.78
C CYS A 527 28.53 11.93 8.02
N PRO A 528 27.95 12.07 9.23
CA PRO A 528 28.67 11.72 10.44
C PRO A 528 28.80 10.21 10.61
N ARG A 529 28.11 9.37 9.83
CA ARG A 529 28.06 7.92 10.02
C ARG A 529 28.96 7.20 9.02
N TRP A 530 29.82 6.35 9.55
CA TRP A 530 30.82 5.59 8.79
C TRP A 530 30.63 4.09 9.03
N ALA A 531 30.69 3.29 7.96
CA ALA A 531 30.77 1.85 8.09
C ALA A 531 32.24 1.45 8.32
N VAL A 532 32.47 0.60 9.31
CA VAL A 532 33.79 0.04 9.64
C VAL A 532 33.78 -1.43 9.25
N GLY A 533 34.80 -1.86 8.51
CA GLY A 533 34.88 -3.23 8.03
C GLY A 533 36.29 -3.64 7.66
N ARG A 534 36.41 -4.86 7.15
CA ARG A 534 37.68 -5.45 6.71
C ARG A 534 37.65 -5.64 5.20
N ARG A 535 38.79 -5.34 4.56
CA ARG A 535 39.02 -5.68 3.17
C ARG A 535 39.46 -7.14 3.09
N LEU A 536 38.66 -7.98 2.44
CA LEU A 536 39.01 -9.37 2.18
C LEU A 536 40.09 -9.48 1.09
N PRO A 537 40.79 -10.62 0.96
CA PRO A 537 41.82 -10.82 -0.07
C PRO A 537 41.34 -10.58 -1.51
N ASP A 538 40.05 -10.84 -1.76
CA ASP A 538 39.37 -10.61 -3.04
C ASP A 538 38.84 -9.17 -3.22
N GLN A 539 39.27 -8.24 -2.37
CA GLN A 539 38.91 -6.82 -2.36
C GLN A 539 37.48 -6.50 -1.91
N ARG A 540 36.66 -7.48 -1.53
CA ARG A 540 35.32 -7.21 -0.99
C ARG A 540 35.37 -6.65 0.42
N PHE A 541 34.36 -5.86 0.77
CA PHE A 541 34.22 -5.22 2.07
C PHE A 541 33.31 -6.05 2.97
N GLU A 542 33.86 -6.61 4.04
CA GLU A 542 33.10 -7.29 5.09
C GLU A 542 32.87 -6.31 6.24
N LYS A 543 31.60 -5.98 6.51
CA LYS A 543 31.24 -5.05 7.58
C LYS A 543 31.47 -5.66 8.96
N VAL A 544 32.05 -4.85 9.85
CA VAL A 544 32.25 -5.18 11.28
C VAL A 544 31.31 -4.37 12.16
N SER A 545 31.18 -3.06 11.94
CA SER A 545 30.32 -2.18 12.73
C SER A 545 30.12 -0.82 12.05
N VAL A 546 29.55 0.15 12.77
CA VAL A 546 29.50 1.56 12.39
C VAL A 546 30.14 2.43 13.47
N ILE A 547 30.64 3.60 13.08
CA ILE A 547 31.11 4.64 14.02
C ILE A 547 30.54 5.98 13.58
N MET A 548 30.55 6.94 14.51
CA MET A 548 30.23 8.32 14.21
C MET A 548 31.45 9.22 14.32
N MET A 549 31.53 10.18 13.41
CA MET A 549 32.51 11.25 13.38
C MET A 549 31.72 12.54 13.19
N ASP A 550 31.24 13.08 14.30
CA ASP A 550 30.49 14.32 14.41
C ASP A 550 31.39 15.47 14.87
N ASP A 551 30.88 16.69 14.76
CA ASP A 551 31.53 17.93 15.24
C ASP A 551 32.92 18.23 14.65
N LEU A 552 33.22 17.72 13.45
CA LEU A 552 34.43 18.09 12.71
C LEU A 552 34.45 19.60 12.43
N ASP A 553 35.51 20.26 12.88
CA ASP A 553 35.79 21.66 12.52
C ASP A 553 36.24 21.78 11.04
N ASP A 554 36.34 23.01 10.54
CA ASP A 554 36.70 23.24 9.15
C ASP A 554 38.11 22.72 8.79
N GLU A 555 39.04 22.70 9.76
CA GLU A 555 40.39 22.21 9.58
C GLU A 555 40.42 20.68 9.51
N GLU A 556 39.73 19.99 10.42
CA GLU A 556 39.57 18.53 10.42
C GLU A 556 38.84 18.06 9.15
N ARG A 557 37.81 18.79 8.69
CA ARG A 557 37.14 18.51 7.42
C ARG A 557 38.08 18.65 6.24
N GLN A 558 38.99 19.62 6.27
CA GLN A 558 39.97 19.79 5.20
C GLN A 558 41.00 18.65 5.21
N LYS A 559 41.52 18.27 6.38
CA LYS A 559 42.39 17.09 6.53
C LYS A 559 41.73 15.82 6.00
N LEU A 560 40.45 15.63 6.32
CA LEU A 560 39.68 14.49 5.83
C LEU A 560 39.48 14.52 4.31
N LYS A 561 39.30 15.70 3.69
CA LYS A 561 39.27 15.85 2.22
C LYS A 561 40.59 15.46 1.59
N ASP A 562 41.71 15.82 2.21
CA ASP A 562 43.05 15.55 1.68
C ASP A 562 43.40 14.05 1.79
N LEU A 563 42.83 13.36 2.79
CA LEU A 563 42.94 11.92 2.98
C LEU A 563 42.07 11.08 2.03
N LEU A 564 40.92 11.60 1.62
CA LEU A 564 39.99 10.86 0.78
C LEU A 564 40.28 11.07 -0.71
N PRO A 565 40.08 10.04 -1.56
CA PRO A 565 40.18 10.20 -2.99
C PRO A 565 39.21 11.28 -3.52
N ALA A 566 39.62 12.01 -4.57
CA ALA A 566 38.78 13.03 -5.20
C ALA A 566 37.47 12.49 -5.81
N ALA A 567 37.41 11.19 -6.10
CA ALA A 567 36.25 10.51 -6.65
C ALA A 567 35.81 9.33 -5.78
N LYS A 568 34.52 9.05 -5.78
CA LYS A 568 33.95 7.87 -5.12
C LYS A 568 34.45 6.60 -5.79
N SER A 569 34.69 5.57 -4.99
CA SER A 569 35.05 4.23 -5.44
C SER A 569 33.88 3.26 -5.22
N ARG A 570 33.81 2.24 -6.08
CA ARG A 570 32.84 1.15 -5.97
C ARG A 570 33.39 0.09 -5.02
N HIS A 571 32.62 -0.24 -3.97
CA HIS A 571 32.98 -1.28 -3.00
C HIS A 571 31.94 -2.38 -3.00
N VAL A 572 32.32 -3.58 -3.44
CA VAL A 572 31.48 -4.78 -3.36
C VAL A 572 31.37 -5.20 -1.89
N LEU A 573 30.16 -5.41 -1.42
CA LEU A 573 29.84 -5.73 -0.04
C LEU A 573 29.69 -7.23 0.15
N VAL A 574 30.13 -7.72 1.32
CA VAL A 574 29.82 -9.06 1.81
C VAL A 574 28.64 -9.01 2.73
#